data_AF-A0A8K0P0M7-F1
#
_entry.id   AF-A0A8K0P0M7-F1
#
_cell.length_a   1.000
_cell.length_b   1.000
_cell.length_c   1.000
_cell.angle_alpha   90.00
_cell.angle_beta   90.00
_cell.angle_gamma   90.00
#
_symmetry.space_group_name_H-M   'P 1'
#
loop_
_entity.id
_entity.type
_entity.pdbx_description
1 polymer ?
#
loop_
_entity_poly.entity_id
_entity_poly.type
_entity_poly.pdbx_seq_one_letter_code
_entity_poly.pdbx_strand_id
1 'polypeptide(L)' 'MDDRTVDLIFAGSLESLPPVSSKIVRIFTSSTFTDTTLERNTLMAQVYPKIKDFCREKHGLEFQ' A
#
# COMPACT_ATOMS: atom_id res chain seq x y z
N MET A 1 -14.91 -11.24 13.34
CA MET A 1 -14.85 -10.33 14.50
C MET A 1 -15.94 -10.78 15.44
N ASP A 2 -15.58 -11.08 16.69
CA ASP A 2 -16.53 -11.45 17.73
C ASP A 2 -17.18 -10.18 18.29
N ASP A 3 -18.48 -10.22 18.62
CA ASP A 3 -19.23 -9.06 19.12
C ASP A 3 -18.64 -8.51 20.44
N ARG A 4 -18.06 -9.35 21.31
CA ARG A 4 -17.38 -8.87 22.54
C ARG A 4 -16.17 -8.00 22.25
N THR A 5 -15.42 -8.33 21.20
CA THR A 5 -14.27 -7.53 20.78
C THR A 5 -14.72 -6.11 20.41
N VAL A 6 -15.88 -5.98 19.75
CA VAL A 6 -16.44 -4.68 19.35
C VAL A 6 -16.89 -3.87 20.56
N ASP A 7 -17.55 -4.51 21.52
CA ASP A 7 -17.98 -3.86 22.77
C ASP A 7 -16.79 -3.34 23.59
N LEU A 8 -15.69 -4.10 23.64
CA LEU A 8 -14.46 -3.68 24.33
C LEU A 8 -13.81 -2.46 23.66
N ILE A 9 -13.83 -2.40 22.32
CA ILE A 9 -13.35 -1.24 21.57
C ILE A 9 -14.21 -0.01 21.88
N PHE A 10 -15.54 -0.14 21.90
CA PHE A 10 -16.44 0.97 22.25
C PHE A 10 -16.34 1.40 23.71
N ALA A 11 -15.94 0.50 24.61
CA ALA A 11 -15.61 0.82 26.00
C ALA A 11 -14.25 1.52 26.18
N GLY A 12 -13.51 1.76 25.10
CA GLY A 12 -12.20 2.44 25.12
C GLY A 12 -11.03 1.52 25.47
N SER A 13 -11.23 0.19 25.45
CA SER A 13 -10.13 -0.76 25.63
C SER A 13 -9.23 -0.78 24.39
N LEU A 14 -7.94 -0.50 24.59
CA LEU A 14 -6.91 -0.61 23.55
C LEU A 14 -6.19 -1.96 23.61
N GLU A 15 -6.59 -2.85 24.51
CA GLU A 15 -6.04 -4.19 24.64
C GLU A 15 -6.55 -5.07 23.50
N SER A 16 -5.64 -5.81 22.84
CA SER A 16 -5.97 -6.75 21.76
C SER A 16 -6.67 -6.12 20.53
N LEU A 17 -6.35 -4.86 20.20
CA LEU A 17 -6.80 -4.27 18.94
C LEU A 17 -6.35 -5.11 17.74
N PRO A 18 -7.22 -5.35 16.76
CA PRO A 18 -6.80 -6.01 15.53
C PRO A 18 -5.70 -5.18 14.87
N PRO A 19 -4.62 -5.82 14.36
CA PRO A 19 -3.54 -5.09 13.73
C PRO A 19 -4.09 -4.27 12.56
N VAL A 20 -3.76 -2.99 12.54
CA VAL A 20 -4.05 -2.13 11.39
C VAL A 20 -3.38 -2.79 10.19
N SER A 21 -4.16 -3.24 9.21
CA SER A 21 -3.56 -3.91 8.04
C SER A 21 -2.59 -2.91 7.41
N SER A 22 -1.30 -3.20 7.44
CA SER A 22 -0.32 -2.37 6.74
C SER A 22 -0.51 -2.66 5.25
N LYS A 23 -1.25 -1.78 4.58
CA LYS A 23 -1.68 -1.96 3.19
C LYS A 23 -0.58 -1.41 2.28
N ILE A 24 0.52 -2.15 2.16
CA ILE A 24 1.62 -1.81 1.24
C ILE A 24 1.27 -2.31 -0.16
N VAL A 25 1.38 -1.43 -1.15
CA VAL A 25 1.27 -1.77 -2.58
C VAL A 25 2.66 -2.03 -3.14
N ARG A 26 2.87 -3.20 -3.75
CA ARG A 26 4.13 -3.62 -4.38
C ARG A 26 3.94 -3.86 -5.87
N ILE A 27 4.82 -3.31 -6.71
CA ILE A 27 4.78 -3.51 -8.16
C ILE A 27 6.09 -4.16 -8.64
N PHE A 28 5.97 -5.37 -9.18
CA PHE A 28 7.05 -6.07 -9.87
C PHE A 28 6.94 -5.85 -11.37
N THR A 29 7.93 -5.16 -11.95
CA THR A 29 8.02 -4.99 -13.40
C THR A 29 8.93 -6.06 -13.97
N SER A 30 8.38 -6.94 -14.81
CA SER A 30 9.15 -7.97 -15.54
C SER A 30 9.34 -7.53 -16.99
N SER A 31 10.57 -7.29 -17.40
CA SER A 31 10.92 -7.04 -18.79
C SER A 31 12.34 -7.52 -19.09
N THR A 32 12.62 -7.84 -20.36
CA THR A 32 13.98 -8.10 -20.81
C THR A 32 14.77 -6.79 -20.80
N PHE A 33 16.00 -6.83 -20.30
CA PHE A 33 16.75 -5.62 -19.93
C PHE A 33 17.07 -4.68 -21.10
N THR A 34 17.10 -5.20 -22.32
CA THR A 34 17.53 -4.45 -23.52
C THR A 34 16.35 -4.01 -24.39
N ASP A 35 15.30 -4.82 -24.49
CA ASP A 35 14.22 -4.65 -25.46
C ASP A 35 13.29 -3.47 -25.09
N THR A 36 13.09 -3.22 -23.78
CA THR A 36 12.16 -2.20 -23.28
C THR A 36 12.83 -1.18 -22.35
N THR A 37 14.09 -0.85 -22.63
CA THR A 37 14.90 0.01 -21.75
C THR A 37 14.25 1.38 -21.56
N LEU A 38 13.74 1.97 -22.63
CA LEU A 38 13.18 3.32 -22.63
C LEU A 38 11.86 3.37 -21.83
N GLU A 39 10.99 2.40 -22.07
CA GLU A 39 9.69 2.27 -21.42
C GLU A 39 9.87 2.04 -19.92
N ARG A 40 10.77 1.13 -19.54
CA ARG A 40 11.08 0.84 -18.14
C ARG A 40 11.63 2.08 -17.43
N ASN A 41 12.56 2.80 -18.05
CA ASN A 41 13.14 4.01 -17.46
C ASN A 41 12.07 5.10 -17.31
N THR A 42 11.19 5.26 -18.31
CA THR A 42 10.08 6.21 -18.28
C THR A 42 9.05 5.85 -17.21
N LEU A 43 8.71 4.56 -17.07
CA LEU A 43 7.80 4.04 -16.04
C LEU A 43 8.31 4.38 -14.64
N MET A 44 9.59 4.13 -14.36
CA MET A 44 10.21 4.43 -13.07
C MET A 44 10.31 5.93 -12.80
N ALA A 45 10.67 6.73 -13.80
CA ALA A 45 10.90 8.17 -13.62
C ALA A 45 9.59 8.97 -13.53
N GLN A 46 8.57 8.61 -14.31
CA GLN A 46 7.37 9.44 -14.48
C GLN A 46 6.10 8.85 -13.86
N VAL A 47 5.99 7.52 -13.80
CA VAL A 47 4.73 6.85 -13.40
C VAL A 47 4.77 6.42 -11.94
N TYR A 48 5.87 5.81 -11.48
CA TYR A 48 6.03 5.36 -10.09
C TYR A 48 5.80 6.49 -9.06
N PRO A 49 6.30 7.73 -9.24
CA PRO A 49 6.00 8.83 -8.33
C PRO A 49 4.50 9.15 -8.24
N LYS A 50 3.80 9.15 -9.38
CA LYS A 50 2.35 9.43 -9.44
C LYS A 50 1.53 8.34 -8.74
N ILE A 51 1.93 7.08 -8.90
CA ILE A 51 1.27 5.96 -8.22
C ILE A 51 1.53 6.04 -6.72
N LYS A 52 2.75 6.36 -6.29
CA LYS A 52 3.09 6.56 -4.88
C LYS A 52 2.24 7.66 -4.24
N ASP A 53 2.13 8.81 -4.90
CA ASP A 53 1.31 9.92 -4.41
C ASP A 53 -0.17 9.52 -4.37
N PHE A 54 -0.68 8.84 -5.39
CA PHE A 54 -2.05 8.32 -5.42
C PHE A 54 -2.34 7.34 -4.27
N CYS A 55 -1.44 6.38 -4.03
CA CYS A 55 -1.54 5.42 -2.93
C CYS A 55 -1.57 6.12 -1.57
N ARG A 56 -0.66 7.09 -1.36
CA ARG A 56 -0.54 7.84 -0.10
C ARG A 56 -1.75 8.75 0.13
N GLU A 57 -2.09 9.57 -0.85
CA GLU A 57 -3.05 10.67 -0.69
C GLU A 57 -4.50 10.20 -0.72
N LYS A 58 -4.82 9.25 -1.61
CA LYS A 58 -6.20 8.82 -1.82
C LYS A 58 -6.60 7.65 -0.93
N HIS A 59 -5.65 6.79 -0.59
CA HIS A 59 -5.94 5.52 0.06
C HIS A 59 -5.16 5.30 1.37
N GLY A 60 -4.25 6.20 1.75
CA GLY A 60 -3.43 6.07 2.96
C GLY A 60 -2.51 4.84 2.93
N LEU A 61 -2.10 4.43 1.72
CA LEU A 61 -1.30 3.22 1.48
C LEU A 61 0.17 3.57 1.29
N GLU A 62 1.04 2.72 1.81
CA GLU A 62 2.47 2.79 1.51
C GLU A 62 2.76 2.13 0.15
N PHE A 63 3.77 2.63 -0.55
CA PHE A 63 4.19 2.14 -1.86
C PHE A 63 5.65 1.71 -1.82
N GLN A 64 5.93 0.46 -2.24
CA GLN A 64 7.26 -0.15 -2.28
C GLN A 64 7.60 -0.68 -3.67
#